data_AF-A0A7K0BS71-F1
#
_entry.id   AF-A0A7K0BS71-F1
#
_cell.length_a   1.000
_cell.length_b   1.000
_cell.length_c   1.000
_cell.angle_alpha   90.00
_cell.angle_beta   90.00
_cell.angle_gamma   90.00
#
_symmetry.space_group_name_H-M   'P 1'
#
loop_
_entity.id
_entity.type
_entity.pdbx_description
1 polymer ?
#
loop_
_entity_poly.entity_id
_entity_poly.type
_entity_poly.pdbx_seq_one_letter_code
_entity_poly.pdbx_strand_id
1 'polypeptide(L)'
;MLALVTIALLAVAGCGGSGAGKGSASTPTPNHRPDEQVRQTIAAALRQEGHPTEAGVVTAGGTRLTALPTPFLTTWKIYQVDSRQGPHPVRLHVASGGSQAVLLTGAPKAFATVTRLDGTAVKDPQTAAGLGRVYLETTRPAGLLTYVVSTVDEIRFRPGITGGDAQRRDALVGRYRPVIKAPNAVAQGPGYAVTAFVVRDRALERRDLTIGKAGTVKEKITTLAPDLPVPYTI
;
A
#
# COMPACT_ATOMS: atom_id res chain seq x y z
N MET A 1 -5.09 -39.76 52.11
CA MET A 1 -5.27 -41.23 52.12
C MET A 1 -4.48 -41.80 50.95
N LEU A 2 -3.41 -42.53 51.27
CA LEU A 2 -2.58 -43.29 50.34
C LEU A 2 -3.38 -44.45 49.72
N ALA A 3 -3.12 -44.75 48.45
CA ALA A 3 -3.19 -46.12 47.95
C ALA A 3 -2.19 -46.30 46.79
N LEU A 4 -1.02 -46.89 47.14
CA LEU A 4 -0.11 -47.57 46.23
C LEU A 4 -0.79 -48.84 45.70
N VAL A 5 -0.61 -49.15 44.41
CA VAL A 5 -0.49 -50.54 43.94
C VAL A 5 0.60 -50.60 42.86
N THR A 6 1.51 -51.54 43.07
CA THR A 6 2.74 -51.86 42.34
C THR A 6 2.53 -53.18 41.57
N ILE A 7 3.48 -53.53 40.68
CA ILE A 7 3.81 -54.88 40.11
C ILE A 7 3.20 -55.10 38.70
N ALA A 8 3.88 -55.60 37.66
CA ALA A 8 5.29 -55.93 37.40
C ALA A 8 5.54 -56.07 35.89
N LEU A 9 6.82 -56.07 35.53
CA LEU A 9 7.41 -56.35 34.22
C LEU A 9 6.99 -57.70 33.62
N LEU A 10 6.93 -57.75 32.28
CA LEU A 10 7.40 -58.89 31.49
C LEU A 10 7.97 -58.39 30.16
N ALA A 11 9.27 -58.62 29.99
CA ALA A 11 10.00 -58.44 28.73
C ALA A 11 9.94 -59.76 27.94
N VAL A 12 9.64 -59.67 26.65
CA VAL A 12 9.92 -60.74 25.69
C VAL A 12 10.55 -60.11 24.46
N ALA A 13 11.79 -60.52 24.18
CA ALA A 13 12.51 -60.21 22.95
C ALA A 13 11.99 -61.09 21.81
N GLY A 14 11.84 -60.52 20.61
CA GLY A 14 11.52 -61.26 19.40
C GLY A 14 11.98 -60.49 18.17
N CYS A 15 13.09 -60.92 17.57
CA CYS A 15 13.57 -60.48 16.27
C CYS A 15 12.68 -61.00 15.15
N GLY A 16 12.37 -60.17 14.16
CA GLY A 16 11.69 -60.59 12.93
C GLY A 16 11.45 -59.40 12.00
N GLY A 17 12.34 -59.23 11.02
CA GLY A 17 12.29 -58.14 10.07
C GLY A 17 11.13 -58.24 9.07
N SER A 18 10.72 -57.09 8.56
CA SER A 18 10.30 -56.88 7.17
C SER A 18 10.24 -55.38 6.93
N GLY A 19 11.22 -54.88 6.19
CA GLY A 19 11.28 -53.50 5.74
C GLY A 19 10.14 -53.21 4.79
N ALA A 20 9.19 -52.41 5.25
CA ALA A 20 8.36 -51.57 4.41
C ALA A 20 8.52 -50.16 4.96
N GLY A 21 9.50 -49.44 4.40
CA GLY A 21 9.69 -48.02 4.67
C GLY A 21 8.44 -47.26 4.22
N LYS A 22 7.47 -47.15 5.13
CA LYS A 22 6.44 -46.11 5.06
C LYS A 22 7.21 -44.80 5.18
N GLY A 23 7.55 -44.21 4.04
CA GLY A 23 7.97 -42.82 3.98
C GLY A 23 6.91 -42.03 4.70
N SER A 24 7.23 -41.56 5.91
CA SER A 24 6.49 -40.51 6.57
C SER A 24 6.49 -39.35 5.58
N ALA A 25 5.39 -39.22 4.85
CA ALA A 25 5.08 -38.04 4.10
C ALA A 25 4.97 -36.93 5.15
N SER A 26 6.07 -36.21 5.35
CA SER A 26 6.10 -34.97 6.11
C SER A 26 5.05 -34.08 5.48
N THR A 27 3.87 -34.03 6.09
CA THR A 27 2.82 -33.13 5.66
C THR A 27 3.44 -31.74 5.75
N PRO A 28 3.54 -30.97 4.65
CA PRO A 28 4.13 -29.65 4.71
C PRO A 28 3.35 -28.86 5.75
N THR A 29 4.00 -28.48 6.85
CA THR A 29 3.39 -27.61 7.84
C THR A 29 2.94 -26.35 7.10
N PRO A 30 1.65 -25.97 7.15
CA PRO A 30 1.19 -24.77 6.48
C PRO A 30 2.08 -23.63 6.94
N ASN A 31 2.77 -23.01 5.99
CA ASN A 31 3.72 -21.95 6.25
C ASN A 31 2.90 -20.73 6.70
N HIS A 32 2.56 -20.69 7.99
CA HIS A 32 1.54 -19.80 8.53
C HIS A 32 2.12 -18.40 8.59
N ARG A 33 1.75 -17.55 7.63
CA ARG A 33 2.17 -16.16 7.64
C ARG A 33 1.51 -15.45 8.82
N PRO A 34 2.20 -14.51 9.50
CA PRO A 34 1.63 -13.75 10.61
C PRO A 34 0.36 -12.96 10.25
N ASP A 35 0.19 -12.63 8.97
CA ASP A 35 -0.90 -11.82 8.42
C ASP A 35 -1.90 -12.63 7.57
N GLU A 36 -1.87 -13.97 7.64
CA GLU A 36 -2.66 -14.83 6.75
C GLU A 36 -4.16 -14.59 6.86
N GLN A 37 -4.69 -14.42 8.07
CA GLN A 37 -6.11 -14.14 8.28
C GLN A 37 -6.54 -12.83 7.58
N VAL A 38 -5.73 -11.77 7.72
CA VAL A 38 -6.01 -10.46 7.09
C VAL A 38 -5.99 -10.60 5.57
N ARG A 39 -5.04 -11.36 5.01
CA ARG A 39 -4.98 -11.63 3.56
C ARG A 39 -6.23 -12.33 3.06
N GLN A 40 -6.69 -13.36 3.77
CA GLN A 40 -7.89 -14.10 3.38
C GLN A 40 -9.14 -13.22 3.45
N THR A 41 -9.28 -12.40 4.50
CA THR A 41 -10.37 -11.42 4.61
C THR A 41 -10.35 -10.41 3.45
N ILE A 42 -9.19 -9.80 3.17
CA ILE A 42 -9.05 -8.86 2.07
C ILE A 42 -9.37 -9.52 0.72
N ALA A 43 -8.81 -10.69 0.45
CA ALA A 43 -9.00 -11.37 -0.82
C ALA A 43 -10.46 -11.83 -1.02
N ALA A 44 -11.12 -12.30 0.03
CA ALA A 44 -12.54 -12.65 -0.02
C ALA A 44 -13.40 -11.42 -0.36
N ALA A 45 -13.19 -10.30 0.34
CA ALA A 45 -13.93 -9.06 0.08
C ALA A 45 -13.65 -8.48 -1.31
N LEU A 46 -12.40 -8.47 -1.77
CA LEU A 46 -12.07 -8.02 -3.13
C LEU A 46 -12.76 -8.85 -4.22
N ARG A 47 -12.86 -10.18 -4.05
CA ARG A 47 -13.63 -11.02 -4.99
C ARG A 47 -15.11 -10.65 -5.02
N GLN A 48 -15.70 -10.37 -3.86
CA GLN A 48 -17.10 -9.94 -3.75
C GLN A 48 -17.35 -8.59 -4.42
N GLU A 49 -16.38 -7.67 -4.35
CA GLU A 49 -16.41 -6.36 -5.02
C GLU A 49 -16.06 -6.44 -6.53
N GLY A 50 -15.84 -7.64 -7.08
CA GLY A 50 -15.56 -7.82 -8.51
C GLY A 50 -14.09 -7.63 -8.91
N HIS A 51 -13.15 -7.77 -7.96
CA HIS A 51 -11.69 -7.64 -8.17
C HIS A 51 -10.94 -8.99 -7.95
N PRO A 52 -11.24 -10.05 -8.74
CA PRO A 52 -10.65 -11.37 -8.52
C PRO A 52 -9.14 -11.42 -8.81
N THR A 53 -8.66 -10.60 -9.74
CA THR A 53 -7.23 -10.52 -10.09
C THR A 53 -6.42 -9.96 -8.93
N GLU A 54 -6.85 -8.84 -8.35
CA GLU A 54 -6.22 -8.20 -7.20
C GLU A 54 -6.30 -9.07 -5.95
N ALA A 55 -7.43 -9.77 -5.75
CA ALA A 55 -7.57 -10.77 -4.69
C ALA A 55 -6.52 -11.88 -4.82
N GLY A 56 -6.26 -12.36 -6.04
CA GLY A 56 -5.20 -13.32 -6.34
C GLY A 56 -3.82 -12.80 -5.94
N VAL A 57 -3.51 -11.54 -6.28
CA VAL A 57 -2.24 -10.87 -5.92
C VAL A 57 -2.04 -10.84 -4.40
N VAL A 58 -3.09 -10.52 -3.62
CA VAL A 58 -3.02 -10.46 -2.14
C VAL A 58 -2.61 -11.80 -1.52
N THR A 59 -3.17 -12.90 -2.04
CA THR A 59 -2.91 -14.26 -1.53
C THR A 59 -1.67 -14.92 -2.12
N ALA A 60 -1.10 -14.38 -3.20
CA ALA A 60 0.01 -15.01 -3.90
C ALA A 60 1.22 -15.27 -3.00
N GLY A 61 2.00 -16.29 -3.38
CA GLY A 61 3.37 -16.51 -2.87
C GLY A 61 4.17 -15.21 -2.91
N GLY A 62 4.99 -14.92 -1.90
CA GLY A 62 5.91 -13.77 -1.93
C GLY A 62 5.29 -12.37 -1.94
N THR A 63 3.96 -12.25 -1.80
CA THR A 63 3.31 -10.94 -1.62
C THR A 63 3.54 -10.43 -0.20
N ARG A 64 4.00 -9.18 -0.07
CA ARG A 64 4.14 -8.48 1.20
C ARG A 64 2.95 -7.55 1.43
N LEU A 65 2.34 -7.64 2.61
CA LEU A 65 1.31 -6.71 3.08
C LEU A 65 1.95 -5.76 4.10
N THR A 66 1.88 -4.46 3.85
CA THR A 66 2.44 -3.43 4.74
C THR A 66 1.36 -2.44 5.11
N ALA A 67 1.02 -2.34 6.40
CA ALA A 67 0.08 -1.32 6.87
C ALA A 67 0.68 0.08 6.73
N LEU A 68 -0.08 1.01 6.15
CA LEU A 68 0.30 2.42 6.05
C LEU A 68 -0.16 3.19 7.30
N PRO A 69 0.61 4.18 7.77
CA PRO A 69 0.20 5.02 8.89
C PRO A 69 -0.99 5.91 8.48
N THR A 70 -2.15 5.64 9.05
CA THR A 70 -3.39 6.38 8.81
C THR A 70 -4.01 6.81 10.14
N PRO A 71 -3.40 7.78 10.87
CA PRO A 71 -3.89 8.18 12.20
C PRO A 71 -5.28 8.82 12.19
N PHE A 72 -5.77 9.19 11.00
CA PHE A 72 -7.12 9.70 10.77
C PHE A 72 -8.18 8.60 10.61
N LEU A 73 -7.77 7.34 10.40
CA LEU A 73 -8.68 6.20 10.38
C LEU A 73 -8.71 5.53 11.76
N THR A 74 -9.89 5.07 12.18
CA THR A 74 -10.09 4.48 13.52
C THR A 74 -10.33 2.97 13.46
N THR A 75 -11.23 2.54 12.59
CA THR A 75 -11.68 1.15 12.42
C THR A 75 -11.14 0.53 11.13
N TRP A 76 -10.80 1.36 10.16
CA TRP A 76 -10.19 0.96 8.89
C TRP A 76 -8.67 1.09 8.92
N LYS A 77 -8.01 0.25 8.13
CA LYS A 77 -6.57 0.32 7.87
C LYS A 77 -6.32 0.26 6.37
N ILE A 78 -5.30 0.99 5.91
CA ILE A 78 -4.84 0.89 4.52
C ILE A 78 -3.58 0.05 4.48
N TYR A 79 -3.54 -0.88 3.54
CA TYR A 79 -2.39 -1.74 3.28
C TYR A 79 -1.82 -1.49 1.89
N GLN A 80 -0.50 -1.38 1.81
CA GLN A 80 0.25 -1.54 0.57
C GLN A 80 0.51 -3.05 0.36
N VAL A 81 0.13 -3.53 -0.82
CA VAL A 81 0.33 -4.90 -1.27
C VAL A 81 1.41 -4.86 -2.34
N ASP A 82 2.59 -5.41 -2.05
CA ASP A 82 3.68 -5.55 -3.00
C ASP A 82 3.84 -7.02 -3.39
N SER A 83 3.73 -7.34 -4.69
CA SER A 83 4.06 -8.66 -5.22
C SER A 83 5.19 -8.55 -6.23
N ARG A 84 6.26 -9.32 -6.00
CA ARG A 84 7.49 -9.31 -6.83
C ARG A 84 7.77 -10.64 -7.53
N GLN A 85 6.80 -11.53 -7.60
CA GLN A 85 6.99 -12.89 -8.13
C GLN A 85 6.91 -12.99 -9.66
N GLY A 86 6.46 -11.93 -10.35
CA GLY A 86 6.35 -11.89 -11.80
C GLY A 86 7.43 -11.03 -12.48
N PRO A 87 7.50 -11.06 -13.81
CA PRO A 87 8.39 -10.19 -14.59
C PRO A 87 8.10 -8.69 -14.36
N HIS A 88 6.88 -8.36 -13.93
CA HIS A 88 6.47 -7.01 -13.57
C HIS A 88 6.02 -6.98 -12.10
N PRO A 89 6.75 -6.28 -11.22
CA PRO A 89 6.32 -6.07 -9.84
C PRO A 89 4.97 -5.34 -9.78
N VAL A 90 4.04 -5.89 -9.02
CA VAL A 90 2.71 -5.29 -8.80
C VAL A 90 2.70 -4.60 -7.45
N ARG A 91 2.21 -3.36 -7.43
CA ARG A 91 1.90 -2.64 -6.20
C ARG A 91 0.48 -2.10 -6.26
N LEU A 92 -0.34 -2.50 -5.30
CA LEU A 92 -1.70 -2.01 -5.11
C LEU A 92 -1.94 -1.60 -3.66
N HIS A 93 -2.99 -0.82 -3.44
CA HIS A 93 -3.40 -0.33 -2.13
C HIS A 93 -4.84 -0.75 -1.87
N VAL A 94 -5.09 -1.27 -0.68
CA VAL A 94 -6.41 -1.76 -0.26
C VAL A 94 -6.70 -1.23 1.13
N ALA A 95 -7.91 -0.70 1.32
CA ALA A 95 -8.43 -0.43 2.65
C ALA A 95 -9.17 -1.65 3.18
N SER A 96 -9.09 -1.95 4.46
CA SER A 96 -9.85 -3.02 5.10
C SER A 96 -10.37 -2.59 6.47
N GLY A 97 -11.61 -2.97 6.77
CA GLY A 97 -12.30 -2.72 8.03
C GLY A 97 -13.32 -3.83 8.30
N GLY A 98 -13.18 -4.54 9.42
CA GLY A 98 -14.00 -5.71 9.74
C GLY A 98 -13.87 -6.81 8.67
N SER A 99 -14.99 -7.21 8.07
CA SER A 99 -15.04 -8.19 6.97
C SER A 99 -14.99 -7.55 5.57
N GLN A 100 -14.88 -6.22 5.48
CA GLN A 100 -14.88 -5.49 4.22
C GLN A 100 -13.47 -5.13 3.77
N ALA A 101 -13.30 -5.02 2.46
CA ALA A 101 -12.10 -4.45 1.85
C ALA A 101 -12.45 -3.72 0.56
N VAL A 102 -11.70 -2.66 0.26
CA VAL A 102 -11.94 -1.81 -0.90
C VAL A 102 -10.61 -1.53 -1.60
N LEU A 103 -10.54 -1.80 -2.90
CA LEU A 103 -9.39 -1.45 -3.73
C LEU A 103 -9.30 0.07 -3.88
N LEU A 104 -8.14 0.65 -3.53
CA LEU A 104 -7.91 2.09 -3.62
C LEU A 104 -7.15 2.49 -4.88
N THR A 105 -6.26 1.63 -5.37
CA THR A 105 -5.43 1.94 -6.54
C THR A 105 -6.29 2.22 -7.78
N GLY A 106 -6.09 3.38 -8.39
CA GLY A 106 -6.90 3.86 -9.52
C GLY A 106 -8.33 4.25 -9.16
N ALA A 107 -8.72 4.21 -7.88
CA ALA A 107 -10.10 4.42 -7.43
C ALA A 107 -10.22 5.57 -6.41
N PRO A 108 -10.07 6.85 -6.80
CA PRO A 108 -10.21 7.98 -5.88
C PRO A 108 -11.56 8.05 -5.14
N LYS A 109 -12.65 7.63 -5.78
CA LYS A 109 -13.98 7.58 -5.17
C LYS A 109 -14.06 6.54 -4.05
N ALA A 110 -13.34 5.43 -4.16
CA ALA A 110 -13.29 4.39 -3.14
C ALA A 110 -12.67 4.90 -1.84
N PHE A 111 -11.66 5.78 -1.92
CA PHE A 111 -11.07 6.41 -0.75
C PHE A 111 -12.11 7.22 0.06
N ALA A 112 -12.96 8.00 -0.62
CA ALA A 112 -14.02 8.75 0.03
C ALA A 112 -15.09 7.83 0.67
N THR A 113 -15.34 6.66 0.08
CA THR A 113 -16.20 5.63 0.71
C THR A 113 -15.58 5.13 2.01
N VAL A 114 -14.28 4.83 2.02
CA VAL A 114 -13.58 4.34 3.21
C VAL A 114 -13.60 5.38 4.33
N THR A 115 -13.23 6.64 4.06
CA THR A 115 -13.25 7.68 5.10
C THR A 115 -14.65 7.93 5.66
N ARG A 116 -15.68 7.82 4.82
CA ARG A 116 -17.08 7.93 5.26
C ARG A 116 -17.51 6.74 6.13
N LEU A 117 -17.18 5.52 5.73
CA LEU A 117 -17.51 4.31 6.49
C LEU A 117 -16.78 4.24 7.84
N ASP A 118 -15.54 4.75 7.87
CA ASP A 118 -14.76 4.84 9.11
C ASP A 118 -15.27 5.92 10.07
N GLY A 119 -16.01 6.91 9.58
CA GLY A 119 -16.38 8.09 10.36
C GLY A 119 -15.17 9.00 10.64
N THR A 120 -14.22 9.07 9.70
CA THR A 120 -12.98 9.84 9.80
C THR A 120 -13.23 11.30 10.20
N ALA A 121 -12.45 11.80 11.15
CA ALA A 121 -12.50 13.18 11.61
C ALA A 121 -11.14 13.88 11.48
N VAL A 122 -11.05 14.86 10.60
CA VAL A 122 -9.86 15.69 10.39
C VAL A 122 -9.95 16.93 11.28
N LYS A 123 -9.12 16.97 12.33
CA LYS A 123 -9.20 17.98 13.41
C LYS A 123 -8.23 19.14 13.25
N ASP A 124 -7.14 18.92 12.51
CA ASP A 124 -6.04 19.88 12.39
C ASP A 124 -5.39 19.82 11.00
N PRO A 125 -4.63 20.86 10.61
CA PRO A 125 -3.96 20.91 9.31
C PRO A 125 -2.97 19.75 9.09
N GLN A 126 -2.24 19.31 10.11
CA GLN A 126 -1.26 18.24 9.98
C GLN A 126 -1.93 16.91 9.61
N THR A 127 -3.06 16.60 10.24
CA THR A 127 -3.91 15.47 9.90
C THR A 127 -4.45 15.59 8.47
N ALA A 128 -4.84 16.78 8.04
CA ALA A 128 -5.29 17.02 6.67
C ALA A 128 -4.16 16.79 5.64
N ALA A 129 -2.96 17.31 5.89
CA ALA A 129 -1.79 17.08 5.04
C ALA A 129 -1.44 15.59 4.93
N GLY A 130 -1.49 14.87 6.05
CA GLY A 130 -1.30 13.42 6.10
C GLY A 130 -2.36 12.67 5.28
N LEU A 131 -3.65 13.00 5.45
CA LEU A 131 -4.73 12.41 4.66
C LEU A 131 -4.55 12.68 3.17
N GLY A 132 -4.25 13.92 2.79
CA GLY A 132 -4.01 14.31 1.39
C GLY A 132 -2.86 13.53 0.76
N ARG A 133 -1.77 13.32 1.49
CA ARG A 133 -0.65 12.49 1.05
C ARG A 133 -1.08 11.04 0.81
N VAL A 134 -1.74 10.43 1.80
CA VAL A 134 -2.20 9.04 1.70
C VAL A 134 -3.20 8.87 0.56
N TYR A 135 -4.12 9.82 0.37
CA TYR A 135 -5.03 9.85 -0.78
C TYR A 135 -4.25 9.78 -2.10
N LEU A 136 -3.31 10.71 -2.33
CA LEU A 136 -2.52 10.76 -3.58
C LEU A 136 -1.70 9.49 -3.82
N GLU A 137 -1.08 8.93 -2.78
CA GLU A 137 -0.25 7.73 -2.89
C GLU A 137 -1.09 6.47 -3.14
N THR A 138 -2.25 6.36 -2.49
CA THR A 138 -3.06 5.14 -2.50
C THR A 138 -4.01 5.05 -3.69
N THR A 139 -4.48 6.20 -4.20
CA THR A 139 -5.41 6.28 -5.33
C THR A 139 -4.74 6.49 -6.67
N ARG A 140 -3.41 6.39 -6.72
CA ARG A 140 -2.64 6.50 -7.98
C ARG A 140 -3.13 5.50 -9.03
N PRO A 141 -3.12 5.85 -10.33
CA PRO A 141 -3.38 4.89 -11.39
C PRO A 141 -2.37 3.73 -11.37
N ALA A 142 -2.83 2.52 -11.69
CA ALA A 142 -1.93 1.41 -11.98
C ALA A 142 -1.19 1.66 -13.30
N GLY A 143 0.02 1.11 -13.44
CA GLY A 143 0.81 1.18 -14.68
C GLY A 143 1.50 2.52 -14.97
N LEU A 144 1.18 3.60 -14.24
CA LEU A 144 1.86 4.90 -14.39
C LEU A 144 2.82 5.17 -13.25
N LEU A 145 4.01 5.69 -13.58
CA LEU A 145 4.94 6.22 -12.60
C LEU A 145 4.26 7.36 -11.84
N THR A 146 3.85 7.13 -10.60
CA THR A 146 3.17 8.16 -9.79
C THR A 146 3.73 8.16 -8.39
N TYR A 147 4.25 9.29 -7.94
CA TYR A 147 4.72 9.47 -6.57
C TYR A 147 4.63 10.93 -6.12
N VAL A 148 4.33 11.13 -4.84
CA VAL A 148 4.36 12.44 -4.19
C VAL A 148 5.81 12.82 -3.91
N VAL A 149 6.17 14.07 -4.17
CA VAL A 149 7.50 14.62 -3.87
C VAL A 149 7.38 15.74 -2.85
N SER A 150 8.28 15.74 -1.87
CA SER A 150 8.37 16.73 -0.79
C SER A 150 9.48 17.75 -1.06
N THR A 151 10.41 17.42 -1.94
CA THR A 151 11.48 18.29 -2.41
C THR A 151 11.76 17.99 -3.89
N VAL A 152 12.42 18.92 -4.59
CA VAL A 152 12.81 18.68 -5.98
C VAL A 152 13.83 17.54 -6.12
N ASP A 153 14.63 17.28 -5.07
CA ASP A 153 15.68 16.26 -5.09
C ASP A 153 15.10 14.83 -4.96
N GLU A 154 13.82 14.70 -4.58
CA GLU A 154 13.09 13.42 -4.62
C GLU A 154 12.64 13.03 -6.04
N ILE A 155 12.74 13.93 -7.03
CA ILE A 155 12.42 13.60 -8.42
C ILE A 155 13.49 12.63 -8.94
N ARG A 156 13.04 11.43 -9.31
CA ARG A 156 13.89 10.35 -9.81
C ARG A 156 14.20 10.58 -11.29
N PHE A 157 15.14 11.47 -11.58
CA PHE A 157 15.64 11.66 -12.93
C PHE A 157 16.33 10.38 -13.45
N ARG A 158 16.34 10.22 -14.77
CA ARG A 158 17.03 9.10 -15.42
C ARG A 158 18.54 9.12 -15.09
N PRO A 159 19.15 7.99 -14.72
CA PRO A 159 20.58 7.92 -14.52
C PRO A 159 21.33 8.16 -15.84
N GLY A 160 22.52 8.77 -15.77
CA GLY A 160 23.36 9.00 -16.95
C GLY A 160 22.82 10.03 -17.94
N ILE A 161 21.92 10.93 -17.50
CA ILE A 161 21.39 12.01 -18.33
C ILE A 161 22.48 12.99 -18.77
N THR A 162 22.55 13.28 -20.08
CA THR A 162 23.55 14.17 -20.69
C THR A 162 22.90 15.13 -21.69
N GLY A 163 23.68 16.07 -22.23
CA GLY A 163 23.24 16.99 -23.28
C GLY A 163 22.05 17.85 -22.89
N GLY A 164 21.12 18.06 -23.84
CA GLY A 164 19.94 18.89 -23.64
C GLY A 164 19.03 18.41 -22.51
N ASP A 165 18.95 17.10 -22.27
CA ASP A 165 18.15 16.53 -21.18
C ASP A 165 18.73 16.90 -19.80
N ALA A 166 20.06 16.94 -19.67
CA ALA A 166 20.72 17.38 -18.44
C ALA A 166 20.49 18.89 -18.19
N GLN A 167 20.54 19.70 -19.24
CA GLN A 167 20.20 21.13 -19.15
C GLN A 167 18.73 21.33 -18.74
N ARG A 168 17.80 20.54 -19.29
CA ARG A 168 16.38 20.57 -18.89
C ARG A 168 16.20 20.20 -17.42
N ARG A 169 16.89 19.16 -16.94
CA ARG A 169 16.90 18.78 -15.52
C ARG A 169 17.38 19.96 -14.66
N ASP A 170 18.51 20.56 -14.99
CA ASP A 170 19.12 21.62 -14.17
C ASP A 170 18.25 22.88 -14.13
N ALA A 171 17.67 23.26 -15.27
CA ALA A 171 16.69 24.36 -15.33
C ALA A 171 15.44 24.06 -14.47
N LEU A 172 14.96 22.82 -14.50
CA LEU A 172 13.81 22.39 -13.69
C LEU A 172 14.14 22.44 -12.20
N VAL A 173 15.30 21.92 -11.80
CA VAL A 173 15.77 21.97 -10.42
C VAL A 173 15.87 23.42 -9.96
N GLY A 174 16.53 24.29 -10.72
CA GLY A 174 16.65 25.72 -10.39
C GLY A 174 15.30 26.40 -10.23
N ARG A 175 14.36 26.15 -11.15
CA ARG A 175 13.03 26.77 -11.15
C ARG A 175 12.15 26.33 -9.98
N TYR A 176 12.13 25.03 -9.66
CA TYR A 176 11.14 24.47 -8.72
C TYR A 176 11.70 24.12 -7.34
N ARG A 177 13.02 24.14 -7.12
CA ARG A 177 13.61 23.98 -5.78
C ARG A 177 13.00 24.89 -4.70
N PRO A 178 12.72 26.20 -4.95
CA PRO A 178 12.08 27.03 -3.93
C PRO A 178 10.59 26.74 -3.77
N VAL A 179 9.94 26.14 -4.78
CA VAL A 179 8.48 25.96 -4.86
C VAL A 179 8.02 24.62 -4.29
N ILE A 180 8.72 23.52 -4.60
CA ILE A 180 8.32 22.17 -4.16
C ILE A 180 8.64 22.03 -2.68
N LYS A 181 7.59 21.72 -1.91
CA LYS A 181 7.64 21.48 -0.46
C LYS A 181 6.83 20.22 -0.14
N ALA A 182 7.06 19.68 1.05
CA ALA A 182 6.22 18.62 1.61
C ALA A 182 4.74 19.05 1.57
N PRO A 183 3.80 18.08 1.41
CA PRO A 183 2.38 18.38 1.51
C PRO A 183 2.08 19.20 2.76
N ASN A 184 1.49 20.37 2.56
CA ASN A 184 1.17 21.29 3.63
C ASN A 184 -0.30 21.68 3.56
N ALA A 185 -0.93 21.84 4.71
CA ALA A 185 -2.32 22.21 4.83
C ALA A 185 -2.46 23.54 5.55
N VAL A 186 -3.47 24.30 5.14
CA VAL A 186 -3.93 25.51 5.84
C VAL A 186 -5.44 25.42 6.05
N ALA A 187 -5.93 25.94 7.16
CA ALA A 187 -7.37 26.04 7.38
C ALA A 187 -7.99 26.95 6.31
N GLN A 188 -9.05 26.49 5.66
CA GLN A 188 -9.74 27.24 4.62
C GLN A 188 -11.24 26.92 4.63
N GLY A 189 -12.06 27.90 4.97
CA GLY A 189 -13.50 27.71 5.12
C GLY A 189 -13.84 26.61 6.14
N PRO A 190 -14.74 25.65 5.81
CA PRO A 190 -15.12 24.58 6.73
C PRO A 190 -14.10 23.42 6.81
N GLY A 191 -13.00 23.48 6.07
CA GLY A 191 -12.01 22.40 5.98
C GLY A 191 -10.59 22.93 5.83
N TYR A 192 -9.79 22.23 5.05
CA TYR A 192 -8.38 22.51 4.85
C TYR A 192 -8.05 22.54 3.36
N ALA A 193 -7.25 23.52 2.94
CA ALA A 193 -6.60 23.52 1.64
C ALA A 193 -5.23 22.88 1.77
N VAL A 194 -4.96 21.85 0.96
CA VAL A 194 -3.68 21.15 0.94
C VAL A 194 -3.05 21.32 -0.42
N THR A 195 -1.78 21.72 -0.45
CA THR A 195 -0.98 21.72 -1.67
C THR A 195 0.04 20.61 -1.60
N ALA A 196 0.10 19.79 -2.64
CA ALA A 196 1.07 18.73 -2.81
C ALA A 196 1.65 18.74 -4.24
N PHE A 197 2.80 18.11 -4.41
CA PHE A 197 3.46 17.95 -5.70
C PHE A 197 3.58 16.49 -6.05
N VAL A 198 3.23 16.14 -7.27
CA VAL A 198 3.20 14.76 -7.76
C VAL A 198 3.98 14.69 -9.06
N VAL A 199 4.89 13.73 -9.14
CA VAL A 199 5.39 13.27 -10.44
C VAL A 199 4.41 12.21 -10.94
N ARG A 200 3.82 12.46 -12.10
CA ARG A 200 2.92 11.52 -12.78
C ARG A 200 3.40 11.31 -14.21
N ASP A 201 3.77 10.08 -14.53
CA ASP A 201 4.45 9.72 -15.76
C ASP A 201 5.65 10.66 -15.99
N ARG A 202 5.61 11.49 -17.04
CA ARG A 202 6.63 12.52 -17.31
C ARG A 202 6.17 13.93 -16.96
N ALA A 203 5.24 14.13 -16.04
CA ALA A 203 4.77 15.45 -15.65
C ALA A 203 5.06 15.73 -14.18
N LEU A 204 5.49 16.96 -13.88
CA LEU A 204 5.40 17.53 -12.55
C LEU A 204 4.08 18.26 -12.43
N GLU A 205 3.25 17.85 -11.48
CA GLU A 205 1.94 18.42 -11.22
C GLU A 205 1.88 18.99 -9.81
N ARG A 206 1.21 20.13 -9.68
CA ARG A 206 0.69 20.62 -8.40
C ARG A 206 -0.73 20.09 -8.22
N ARG A 207 -0.98 19.47 -7.08
CA ARG A 207 -2.29 19.00 -6.64
C ARG A 207 -2.79 19.92 -5.54
N ASP A 208 -3.84 20.66 -5.84
CA ASP A 208 -4.56 21.48 -4.86
C ASP A 208 -5.78 20.68 -4.38
N LEU A 209 -5.73 20.24 -3.13
CA LEU A 209 -6.77 19.44 -2.52
C LEU A 209 -7.58 20.30 -1.55
N THR A 210 -8.90 20.10 -1.55
CA THR A 210 -9.78 20.59 -0.48
C THR A 210 -10.22 19.40 0.36
N ILE A 211 -9.81 19.38 1.62
CA ILE A 211 -10.11 18.30 2.56
C ILE A 211 -11.16 18.78 3.57
N GLY A 212 -12.32 18.13 3.57
CA GLY A 212 -13.36 18.39 4.55
C GLY A 212 -13.07 17.74 5.91
N LYS A 213 -13.71 18.23 6.97
CA LYS A 213 -13.58 17.65 8.34
C LYS A 213 -13.99 16.18 8.43
N ALA A 214 -14.85 15.70 7.52
CA ALA A 214 -15.25 14.29 7.43
C ALA A 214 -14.34 13.46 6.49
N GLY A 215 -13.15 13.96 6.13
CA GLY A 215 -12.22 13.28 5.24
C GLY A 215 -12.59 13.30 3.75
N THR A 216 -13.59 14.08 3.35
CA THR A 216 -13.93 14.26 1.92
C THR A 216 -12.80 14.99 1.19
N VAL A 217 -12.46 14.54 -0.02
CA VAL A 217 -11.37 15.13 -0.83
C VAL A 217 -11.93 15.62 -2.16
N LYS A 218 -11.63 16.87 -2.50
CA LYS A 218 -11.76 17.41 -3.86
C LYS A 218 -10.38 17.77 -4.38
N GLU A 219 -10.14 17.54 -5.66
CA GLU A 219 -8.83 17.74 -6.26
C GLU A 219 -8.90 18.65 -7.48
N LYS A 220 -7.95 19.57 -7.58
CA LYS A 220 -7.61 20.30 -8.79
C LYS A 220 -6.15 20.01 -9.15
N ILE A 221 -5.90 19.76 -10.43
CA ILE A 221 -4.59 19.42 -10.96
C ILE A 221 -4.09 20.59 -11.80
N THR A 222 -2.84 20.98 -11.61
CA THR A 222 -2.13 21.95 -12.47
C THR A 222 -0.79 21.36 -12.89
N THR A 223 -0.59 21.15 -14.19
CA THR A 223 0.71 20.74 -14.72
C THR A 223 1.68 21.90 -14.67
N LEU A 224 2.79 21.72 -13.93
CA LEU A 224 3.83 22.73 -13.80
C LEU A 224 4.90 22.58 -14.87
N ALA A 225 5.35 21.35 -15.08
CA ALA A 225 6.32 21.01 -16.11
C ALA A 225 5.89 19.73 -16.82
N PRO A 226 5.62 19.78 -18.14
CA PRO A 226 5.51 18.58 -18.95
C PRO A 226 6.91 18.04 -19.27
N ASP A 227 7.00 16.77 -19.67
CA ASP A 227 8.21 16.13 -20.18
C ASP A 227 9.42 16.15 -19.22
N LEU A 228 9.21 15.65 -18.01
CA LEU A 228 10.28 15.35 -17.08
C LEU A 228 11.18 14.24 -17.65
N PRO A 229 12.52 14.38 -17.56
CA PRO A 229 13.43 13.34 -17.98
C PRO A 229 13.60 12.26 -16.89
N VAL A 230 12.48 11.64 -16.53
CA VAL A 230 12.39 10.50 -15.61
C VAL A 230 12.49 9.17 -16.36
N PRO A 231 12.71 8.04 -15.68
CA PRO A 231 12.60 6.71 -16.28
C PRO A 231 11.22 6.49 -16.92
N TYR A 232 11.20 5.78 -18.05
CA TYR A 232 9.96 5.38 -18.68
C TYR A 232 9.33 4.23 -17.91
N THR A 233 8.02 4.32 -17.67
CA THR A 233 7.19 3.12 -17.43
C THR A 233 6.88 2.51 -18.79
N ILE A 234 7.41 1.31 -19.03
CA ILE A 234 7.08 0.45 -20.18
C ILE A 234 5.99 -0.51 -19.76
#